data_AF-A0A182Y3R9-F1
#
_entry.id   AF-A0A182Y3R9-F1
#
_cell.length_a   1.000
_cell.length_b   1.000
_cell.length_c   1.000
_cell.angle_alpha   90.00
_cell.angle_beta   90.00
_cell.angle_gamma   90.00
#
_symmetry.space_group_name_H-M   'P 1'
#
loop_
_entity.id
_entity.type
_entity.pdbx_description
1 polymer ?
#
loop_
_entity_poly.entity_id
_entity_poly.type
_entity_poly.pdbx_seq_one_letter_code
_entity_poly.pdbx_strand_id
1 'polypeptide(L)'
;MINRRKPSLTAVACALFLLIVVNMEPCSGHGRLIEPPSRASAWRYGFSTPPNYNDHELYCGGFNRQWQKNEGKCGECGDPFDAPIPRPHEFGGKWGQGVIVRRYKPGTTITLRVELTASHMGYFEFRICDNVQAKQDCLDKHLMKIVSGTPSIPHPNDLKTRFYPRNGSRIYDMKAELPADLNCNNCVVQWKYVAGNNWGICPDGNGAVGCGPQEEFRACADVKVSEKDGQDNRTPLRPGQKPTPTRAPDSSTEPSEGEEPIEEPPKGIKYMGPLVAIMSLFLVLCGFAALYIYHYHGGRIKALMRWNREKTQKGGHAAETIANLATAPSPYGDVEANAPVPPPRMKRISSQIRDIDAQESSVLSGSTKHQSPLDIQVSRKPSGTD
;
A
#
# COMPACT_ATOMS: atom_id res chain seq x y z
N MET A 1 3.66 2.89 -59.66
CA MET A 1 4.06 3.79 -58.56
C MET A 1 3.18 3.51 -57.36
N ILE A 2 3.65 2.75 -56.37
CA ILE A 2 2.87 2.44 -55.17
C ILE A 2 3.28 3.42 -54.08
N ASN A 3 2.33 4.26 -53.70
CA ASN A 3 2.50 5.40 -52.81
C ASN A 3 2.88 4.92 -51.40
N ARG A 4 4.14 5.13 -51.00
CA ARG A 4 4.64 4.81 -49.65
C ARG A 4 4.12 5.84 -48.66
N ARG A 5 2.95 5.62 -48.07
CA ARG A 5 2.55 6.40 -46.89
C ARG A 5 3.25 5.82 -45.67
N LYS A 6 4.25 6.53 -45.16
CA LYS A 6 4.85 6.28 -43.85
C LYS A 6 3.72 6.32 -42.82
N PRO A 7 3.71 5.45 -41.79
CA PRO A 7 2.76 5.60 -40.69
C PRO A 7 2.92 7.02 -40.15
N SER A 8 1.83 7.77 -40.10
CA SER A 8 1.85 9.15 -39.63
C SER A 8 2.39 9.15 -38.21
N LEU A 9 3.28 10.10 -37.89
CA LEU A 9 3.85 10.25 -36.55
C LEU A 9 2.74 10.33 -35.47
N THR A 10 1.57 10.84 -35.86
CA THR A 10 0.34 10.86 -35.05
C THR A 10 -0.17 9.46 -34.68
N ALA A 11 -0.12 8.47 -35.57
CA ALA A 11 -0.60 7.12 -35.28
C ALA A 11 0.29 6.40 -34.26
N VAL A 12 1.60 6.62 -34.33
CA VAL A 12 2.57 6.08 -33.36
C VAL A 12 2.43 6.78 -32.01
N ALA A 13 2.25 8.10 -32.01
CA ALA A 13 2.02 8.88 -30.80
C ALA A 13 0.70 8.50 -30.11
N CYS A 14 -0.39 8.30 -30.86
CA CYS A 14 -1.66 7.85 -30.30
C CYS A 14 -1.58 6.44 -29.69
N ALA A 15 -0.84 5.52 -30.32
CA ALA A 15 -0.64 4.18 -29.78
C ALA A 15 0.19 4.18 -28.48
N LEU A 16 1.24 5.02 -28.41
CA LEU A 16 2.02 5.24 -27.20
C LEU A 16 1.20 5.90 -26.09
N PHE A 17 0.38 6.89 -26.43
CA PHE A 17 -0.52 7.55 -25.47
C PHE A 17 -1.57 6.57 -24.92
N LEU A 18 -2.19 5.75 -25.78
CA LEU A 18 -3.11 4.69 -25.36
C LEU A 18 -2.43 3.66 -24.46
N LEU A 19 -1.18 3.26 -24.76
CA LEU A 19 -0.39 2.37 -23.90
C LEU A 19 -0.08 2.99 -22.53
N ILE A 20 0.18 4.30 -22.47
CA ILE A 20 0.41 5.00 -21.21
C ILE A 20 -0.88 5.10 -20.39
N VAL A 21 -2.01 5.43 -21.02
CA VAL A 21 -3.32 5.55 -20.35
C VAL A 21 -3.82 4.20 -19.81
N VAL A 22 -3.57 3.09 -20.52
CA VAL A 22 -3.99 1.74 -20.08
C VAL A 22 -3.14 1.20 -18.91
N ASN A 23 -1.94 1.73 -18.67
CA ASN A 23 -1.08 1.35 -17.54
C ASN A 23 -1.19 2.30 -16.33
N MET A 24 -2.10 3.28 -16.37
CA MET A 24 -2.44 4.04 -15.17
C MET A 24 -3.43 3.23 -14.34
N GLU A 25 -2.94 2.25 -13.59
CA GLU A 25 -3.71 1.74 -12.45
C GLU A 25 -3.98 2.93 -11.53
N PRO A 26 -5.25 3.26 -11.23
CA PRO A 26 -5.53 4.23 -10.20
C PRO A 26 -4.90 3.71 -8.91
N CYS A 27 -3.86 4.39 -8.45
CA CYS A 27 -3.31 4.19 -7.11
C CYS A 27 -4.40 4.64 -6.13
N SER A 28 -5.35 3.74 -5.86
CA SER A 28 -6.33 3.93 -4.82
C SER A 28 -5.61 3.57 -3.52
N GLY A 29 -5.48 4.58 -2.67
CA GLY A 29 -4.84 4.45 -1.38
C GLY A 29 -5.73 3.61 -0.52
N HIS A 30 -5.13 2.77 0.32
CA HIS A 30 -5.93 1.83 1.05
C HIS A 30 -5.21 1.37 2.29
N GLY A 31 -5.96 1.32 3.38
CA GLY A 31 -5.49 0.74 4.61
C GLY A 31 -6.61 0.51 5.59
N ARG A 32 -6.34 -0.35 6.56
CA ARG A 32 -7.30 -0.76 7.58
C ARG A 32 -6.64 -0.84 8.94
N LEU A 33 -7.36 -0.40 9.97
CA LEU A 33 -6.98 -0.62 11.36
C LEU A 33 -7.33 -2.07 11.74
N ILE A 34 -6.31 -2.86 12.02
CA ILE A 34 -6.42 -4.31 12.26
C ILE A 34 -6.12 -4.72 13.70
N GLU A 35 -5.59 -3.82 14.53
CA GLU A 35 -5.41 -4.04 15.96
C GLU A 35 -5.53 -2.68 16.68
N PRO A 36 -6.47 -2.49 17.61
CA PRO A 36 -7.69 -3.31 17.73
C PRO A 36 -8.43 -3.38 16.39
N PRO A 37 -8.99 -4.54 15.97
CA PRO A 37 -9.73 -4.62 14.71
C PRO A 37 -10.86 -3.58 14.64
N SER A 38 -10.88 -2.79 13.57
CA SER A 38 -11.95 -1.81 13.37
C SER A 38 -13.32 -2.46 13.16
N ARG A 39 -14.40 -1.69 13.28
CA ARG A 39 -15.78 -2.08 12.93
C ARG A 39 -15.88 -2.73 11.55
N ALA A 40 -15.12 -2.23 10.58
CA ALA A 40 -15.09 -2.78 9.22
C ALA A 40 -14.25 -4.07 9.11
N SER A 41 -13.25 -4.25 9.96
CA SER A 41 -12.29 -5.37 9.88
C SER A 41 -12.54 -6.48 10.90
N ALA A 42 -13.39 -6.27 11.91
CA ALA A 42 -13.60 -7.21 13.02
C ALA A 42 -14.00 -8.61 12.55
N TRP A 43 -14.81 -8.72 11.49
CA TRP A 43 -15.22 -10.01 10.90
C TRP A 43 -14.01 -10.87 10.45
N ARG A 44 -12.92 -10.25 9.98
CA ARG A 44 -11.70 -10.97 9.56
C ARG A 44 -11.02 -11.68 10.74
N TYR A 45 -11.24 -11.17 11.94
CA TYR A 45 -10.68 -11.65 13.19
C TYR A 45 -11.69 -12.45 14.01
N GLY A 46 -12.68 -13.05 13.36
CA GLY A 46 -13.60 -14.01 13.96
C GLY A 46 -14.68 -13.43 14.87
N PHE A 47 -14.83 -12.11 14.91
CA PHE A 47 -15.97 -11.47 15.57
C PHE A 47 -17.24 -11.65 14.75
N SER A 48 -18.38 -11.77 15.43
CA SER A 48 -19.70 -11.93 14.79
C SER A 48 -20.26 -10.61 14.29
N THR A 49 -19.53 -9.93 13.41
CA THR A 49 -19.93 -8.67 12.76
C THR A 49 -20.15 -8.89 11.26
N PRO A 50 -21.05 -8.14 10.59
CA PRO A 50 -21.24 -8.24 9.14
C PRO A 50 -19.92 -8.00 8.39
N PRO A 51 -19.62 -8.79 7.33
CA PRO A 51 -18.41 -8.58 6.56
C PRO A 51 -18.45 -7.26 5.79
N ASN A 52 -17.34 -6.51 5.85
CA ASN A 52 -17.01 -5.46 4.88
C ASN A 52 -15.75 -5.91 4.12
N TYR A 53 -15.90 -6.31 2.85
CA TYR A 53 -14.77 -6.74 2.03
C TYR A 53 -13.88 -5.57 1.58
N ASN A 54 -14.45 -4.36 1.60
CA ASN A 54 -13.80 -3.08 1.32
C ASN A 54 -13.46 -2.35 2.63
N ASP A 55 -13.04 -3.09 3.66
CA ASP A 55 -12.67 -2.53 4.97
C ASP A 55 -11.37 -1.71 4.98
N HIS A 56 -10.66 -1.70 3.85
CA HIS A 56 -9.47 -0.89 3.58
C HIS A 56 -9.80 0.42 2.84
N GLU A 57 -11.08 0.66 2.61
CA GLU A 57 -11.66 1.68 1.74
C GLU A 57 -12.54 2.67 2.55
N LEU A 58 -12.11 3.01 3.77
CA LEU A 58 -12.78 4.04 4.58
C LEU A 58 -12.14 5.43 4.40
N TYR A 59 -12.12 5.89 3.15
CA TYR A 59 -11.44 7.10 2.66
C TYR A 59 -12.38 8.30 2.51
N CYS A 60 -13.30 8.48 3.46
CA CYS A 60 -14.23 9.61 3.51
C CYS A 60 -15.13 9.72 2.25
N GLY A 61 -15.32 8.61 1.53
CA GLY A 61 -16.07 8.56 0.27
C GLY A 61 -15.32 9.02 -0.98
N GLY A 62 -13.99 9.17 -0.91
CA GLY A 62 -13.16 9.63 -2.03
C GLY A 62 -12.71 11.08 -1.89
N PHE A 63 -11.48 11.35 -2.34
CA PHE A 63 -10.87 12.70 -2.30
C PHE A 63 -11.80 13.80 -2.82
N ASN A 64 -12.37 13.63 -4.02
CA ASN A 64 -13.25 14.64 -4.62
C ASN A 64 -14.53 14.84 -3.80
N ARG A 65 -15.14 13.76 -3.29
CA ARG A 65 -16.34 13.86 -2.46
C ARG A 65 -16.05 14.56 -1.15
N GLN A 66 -14.93 14.24 -0.51
CA GLN A 66 -14.48 14.90 0.71
C GLN A 66 -14.24 16.40 0.49
N TRP A 67 -13.39 16.77 -0.47
CA TRP A 67 -12.89 18.14 -0.57
C TRP A 67 -13.74 19.08 -1.43
N GLN A 68 -14.36 18.58 -2.51
CA GLN A 68 -15.15 19.42 -3.42
C GLN A 68 -16.61 19.52 -2.98
N LYS A 69 -17.19 18.43 -2.44
CA LYS A 69 -18.60 18.40 -2.03
C LYS A 69 -18.77 18.64 -0.53
N ASN A 70 -17.96 17.97 0.29
CA ASN A 70 -18.10 17.97 1.74
C ASN A 70 -17.16 18.96 2.44
N GLU A 71 -16.52 19.88 1.71
CA GLU A 71 -15.67 20.95 2.28
C GLU A 71 -14.55 20.42 3.20
N GLY A 72 -13.96 19.28 2.85
CA GLY A 72 -12.93 18.60 3.63
C GLY A 72 -13.47 17.73 4.77
N LYS A 73 -14.78 17.76 5.04
CA LYS A 73 -15.41 17.01 6.13
C LYS A 73 -15.46 15.51 5.81
N CYS A 74 -15.31 14.71 6.84
CA CYS A 74 -15.33 13.26 6.80
C CYS A 74 -16.12 12.72 8.00
N GLY A 75 -16.83 11.60 7.81
CA GLY A 75 -17.49 10.89 8.91
C GLY A 75 -16.47 10.43 9.96
N GLU A 76 -16.90 10.30 11.20
CA GLU A 76 -16.03 10.01 12.34
C GLU A 76 -15.31 8.66 12.18
N CYS A 77 -15.94 7.71 11.48
CA CYS A 77 -15.40 6.38 11.23
C CYS A 77 -15.06 6.12 9.76
N GLY A 78 -14.87 7.17 8.95
CA GLY A 78 -14.33 7.08 7.59
C GLY A 78 -15.37 6.98 6.47
N ASP A 79 -16.65 6.98 6.84
CA ASP A 79 -17.76 7.13 5.91
C ASP A 79 -17.77 8.53 5.25
N PRO A 80 -18.39 8.67 4.07
CA PRO A 80 -18.63 9.99 3.49
C PRO A 80 -19.46 10.86 4.43
N PHE A 81 -19.06 12.12 4.61
CA PHE A 81 -19.71 13.03 5.56
C PHE A 81 -21.20 13.26 5.28
N ASP A 82 -21.60 13.27 4.00
CA ASP A 82 -22.97 13.44 3.53
C ASP A 82 -23.79 12.13 3.50
N ALA A 83 -23.27 11.03 4.04
CA ALA A 83 -24.06 9.81 4.24
C ALA A 83 -25.13 10.00 5.35
N PRO A 84 -26.28 9.30 5.27
CA PRO A 84 -27.30 9.33 6.32
C PRO A 84 -26.73 8.94 7.70
N ILE A 85 -27.24 9.58 8.75
CA ILE A 85 -26.86 9.28 10.14
C ILE A 85 -27.87 8.27 10.73
N PRO A 86 -27.43 7.24 11.48
CA PRO A 86 -26.03 6.88 11.74
C PRO A 86 -25.34 6.39 10.47
N ARG A 87 -24.12 6.88 10.22
CA ARG A 87 -23.34 6.41 9.07
C ARG A 87 -22.99 4.94 9.24
N PRO A 88 -22.73 4.17 8.17
CA PRO A 88 -22.60 2.72 8.26
C PRO A 88 -21.58 2.21 9.29
N HIS A 89 -20.48 2.92 9.51
CA HIS A 89 -19.44 2.56 10.49
C HIS A 89 -19.52 3.36 11.79
N GLU A 90 -20.52 4.23 11.97
CA GLU A 90 -20.84 4.89 13.24
C GLU A 90 -21.73 4.00 14.11
N PHE A 91 -21.81 4.32 15.41
CA PHE A 91 -22.62 3.54 16.33
C PHE A 91 -24.09 3.54 15.94
N GLY A 92 -24.71 2.35 15.89
CA GLY A 92 -26.06 2.15 15.35
C GLY A 92 -26.11 1.95 13.82
N GLY A 93 -25.00 2.13 13.12
CA GLY A 93 -24.86 1.78 11.71
C GLY A 93 -24.64 0.28 11.50
N LYS A 94 -24.67 -0.16 10.23
CA LYS A 94 -24.53 -1.57 9.81
C LYS A 94 -23.33 -2.28 10.44
N TRP A 95 -22.18 -1.62 10.53
CA TRP A 95 -20.94 -2.16 11.11
C TRP A 95 -20.64 -1.62 12.51
N GLY A 96 -21.32 -0.57 12.97
CA GLY A 96 -21.17 0.00 14.32
C GLY A 96 -22.06 -0.65 15.36
N GLN A 97 -21.94 -1.97 15.51
CA GLN A 97 -22.73 -2.79 16.45
C GLN A 97 -22.27 -2.71 17.92
N GLY A 98 -21.19 -1.98 18.22
CA GLY A 98 -20.66 -1.82 19.59
C GLY A 98 -19.93 -3.06 20.13
N VAL A 99 -19.43 -3.94 19.25
CA VAL A 99 -18.73 -5.17 19.63
C VAL A 99 -17.36 -4.83 20.21
N ILE A 100 -17.17 -5.09 21.51
CA ILE A 100 -15.91 -4.86 22.21
C ILE A 100 -14.83 -5.82 21.67
N VAL A 101 -13.89 -5.30 20.89
CA VAL A 101 -12.81 -6.10 20.29
C VAL A 101 -11.59 -6.24 21.20
N ARG A 102 -11.40 -5.30 22.13
CA ARG A 102 -10.29 -5.29 23.10
C ARG A 102 -10.67 -4.71 24.46
N ARG A 103 -9.89 -5.09 25.46
CA ARG A 103 -9.97 -4.59 26.83
C ARG A 103 -8.59 -4.12 27.27
N TYR A 104 -8.49 -2.93 27.83
CA TYR A 104 -7.23 -2.33 28.26
C TYR A 104 -7.32 -1.82 29.68
N LYS A 105 -6.16 -1.60 30.29
CA LYS A 105 -6.03 -0.91 31.57
C LYS A 105 -5.73 0.58 31.32
N PRO A 106 -6.32 1.51 32.10
CA PRO A 106 -6.00 2.94 32.01
C PRO A 106 -4.48 3.19 32.13
N GLY A 107 -3.97 4.19 31.41
CA GLY A 107 -2.56 4.61 31.49
C GLY A 107 -1.54 3.62 30.89
N THR A 108 -1.98 2.51 30.32
CA THR A 108 -1.07 1.51 29.74
C THR A 108 -0.71 1.82 28.29
N THR A 109 0.44 1.28 27.86
CA THR A 109 0.83 1.29 26.45
C THR A 109 0.15 0.13 25.71
N ILE A 110 -0.65 0.46 24.69
CA ILE A 110 -1.37 -0.51 23.86
C ILE A 110 -0.68 -0.73 22.53
N THR A 111 -0.94 -1.89 21.92
CA THR A 111 -0.51 -2.19 20.55
C THR A 111 -1.57 -1.72 19.57
N LEU A 112 -1.14 -0.97 18.55
CA LEU A 112 -1.96 -0.57 17.42
C LEU A 112 -1.34 -1.15 16.15
N ARG A 113 -2.13 -1.75 15.27
CA ARG A 113 -1.63 -2.24 13.98
C ARG A 113 -2.49 -1.74 12.84
N VAL A 114 -1.82 -1.21 11.83
CA VAL A 114 -2.44 -0.73 10.59
C VAL A 114 -1.85 -1.50 9.43
N GLU A 115 -2.70 -2.08 8.60
CA GLU A 115 -2.30 -2.66 7.32
C GLU A 115 -2.54 -1.64 6.22
N LEU A 116 -1.48 -1.22 5.52
CA LEU A 116 -1.60 -0.49 4.27
C LEU A 116 -1.50 -1.49 3.11
N THR A 117 -2.56 -1.63 2.33
CA THR A 117 -2.51 -2.38 1.07
C THR A 117 -1.94 -1.50 -0.04
N ALA A 118 -2.16 -0.18 0.01
CA ALA A 118 -1.54 0.82 -0.83
C ALA A 118 -1.13 2.04 -0.01
N SER A 119 0.18 2.29 0.11
CA SER A 119 0.71 3.42 0.88
C SER A 119 0.68 4.72 0.09
N HIS A 120 0.03 5.74 0.66
CA HIS A 120 -0.05 7.11 0.16
C HIS A 120 0.85 8.07 0.95
N MET A 121 1.92 7.57 1.57
CA MET A 121 2.85 8.35 2.42
C MET A 121 2.12 9.01 3.59
N GLY A 122 2.40 10.26 3.96
CA GLY A 122 1.64 10.97 5.00
C GLY A 122 1.90 10.47 6.42
N TYR A 123 0.84 10.43 7.26
CA TYR A 123 0.95 10.06 8.67
C TYR A 123 -0.34 9.50 9.28
N PHE A 124 -0.19 8.67 10.31
CA PHE A 124 -1.28 8.19 11.16
C PHE A 124 -1.36 9.00 12.45
N GLU A 125 -2.58 9.23 12.91
CA GLU A 125 -2.92 9.68 14.25
C GLU A 125 -3.89 8.70 14.88
N PHE A 126 -3.84 8.58 16.20
CA PHE A 126 -4.77 7.74 16.94
C PHE A 126 -5.42 8.54 18.06
N ARG A 127 -6.73 8.42 18.17
CA ARG A 127 -7.54 9.10 19.18
C ARG A 127 -8.37 8.08 19.93
N ILE A 128 -8.81 8.42 21.14
CA ILE A 128 -9.76 7.61 21.90
C ILE A 128 -10.86 8.48 22.51
N CYS A 129 -12.10 8.03 22.41
CA CYS A 129 -13.25 8.68 23.04
C CYS A 129 -13.86 7.72 24.06
N ASP A 130 -14.26 8.24 25.22
CA ASP A 130 -14.93 7.52 26.29
C ASP A 130 -16.44 7.29 26.04
N ASN A 131 -16.96 7.86 24.96
CA ASN A 131 -18.35 7.75 24.51
C ASN A 131 -18.45 6.93 23.21
N VAL A 132 -19.40 6.00 23.17
CA VAL A 132 -19.64 5.11 22.03
C VAL A 132 -20.01 5.84 20.73
N GLN A 133 -20.63 7.03 20.85
CA GLN A 133 -20.98 7.87 19.70
C GLN A 133 -19.75 8.47 19.00
N ALA A 134 -18.60 8.53 19.69
CA ALA A 134 -17.30 8.89 19.13
C ALA A 134 -17.31 10.17 18.28
N LYS A 135 -18.06 11.19 18.70
CA LYS A 135 -18.05 12.50 18.03
C LYS A 135 -16.64 13.09 18.01
N GLN A 136 -16.31 13.82 16.95
CA GLN A 136 -14.94 14.29 16.72
C GLN A 136 -14.41 15.13 17.90
N ASP A 137 -15.25 15.99 18.49
CA ASP A 137 -14.88 16.77 19.69
C ASP A 137 -14.52 15.91 20.90
N CYS A 138 -15.07 14.70 21.02
CA CYS A 138 -14.69 13.77 22.07
C CYS A 138 -13.35 13.07 21.75
N LEU A 139 -13.17 12.65 20.50
CA LEU A 139 -11.94 12.01 20.04
C LEU A 139 -10.74 12.97 20.14
N ASP A 140 -10.95 14.24 19.81
CA ASP A 140 -9.89 15.27 19.84
C ASP A 140 -9.40 15.60 21.25
N LYS A 141 -10.16 15.26 22.31
CA LYS A 141 -9.70 15.39 23.71
C LYS A 141 -8.54 14.45 24.03
N HIS A 142 -8.47 13.27 23.41
CA HIS A 142 -7.46 12.27 23.72
C HIS A 142 -6.72 11.82 22.46
N LEU A 143 -5.90 12.72 21.91
CA LEU A 143 -4.88 12.37 20.92
C LEU A 143 -3.76 11.56 21.60
N MET A 144 -3.62 10.29 21.23
CA MET A 144 -2.67 9.38 21.87
C MET A 144 -1.23 9.64 21.42
N LYS A 145 -0.30 9.51 22.38
CA LYS A 145 1.13 9.62 22.12
C LYS A 145 1.69 8.27 21.69
N ILE A 146 2.38 8.27 20.56
CA ILE A 146 3.04 7.10 19.98
C ILE A 146 4.44 6.99 20.61
N VAL A 147 4.67 5.86 21.26
CA VAL A 147 5.90 5.55 21.99
C VAL A 147 6.94 4.94 21.07
N SER A 148 6.50 4.04 20.19
CA SER A 148 7.37 3.36 19.23
C SER A 148 6.54 2.78 18.09
N GLY A 149 7.21 2.39 17.00
CA GLY A 149 6.59 1.59 15.95
C GLY A 149 7.60 0.96 15.00
N THR A 150 7.16 -0.11 14.35
CA THR A 150 7.97 -0.97 13.49
C THR A 150 7.14 -1.43 12.28
N PRO A 151 7.69 -1.42 11.07
CA PRO A 151 8.95 -0.78 10.70
C PRO A 151 8.81 0.74 10.73
N SER A 152 9.87 1.45 11.11
CA SER A 152 9.89 2.90 11.11
C SER A 152 11.20 3.44 10.54
N ILE A 153 11.11 4.58 9.88
CA ILE A 153 12.25 5.40 9.47
C ILE A 153 12.06 6.74 10.19
N PRO A 154 12.57 6.89 11.43
CA PRO A 154 12.36 8.09 12.22
C PRO A 154 13.09 9.28 11.60
N HIS A 155 12.47 10.46 11.69
CA HIS A 155 13.04 11.73 11.29
C HIS A 155 13.07 12.69 12.50
N PRO A 156 14.07 13.58 12.66
CA PRO A 156 14.18 14.47 13.82
C PRO A 156 12.95 15.36 14.07
N ASN A 157 12.21 15.68 13.01
CA ASN A 157 11.03 16.54 13.05
C ASN A 157 9.70 15.76 13.21
N ASP A 158 9.75 14.45 13.43
CA ASP A 158 8.55 13.64 13.60
C ASP A 158 7.84 14.00 14.93
N LEU A 159 6.53 14.24 14.84
CA LEU A 159 5.72 14.51 16.03
C LEU A 159 5.44 13.21 16.79
N LYS A 160 5.52 13.25 18.13
CA LYS A 160 5.22 12.08 18.98
C LYS A 160 3.76 11.62 18.92
N THR A 161 2.86 12.42 18.36
CA THR A 161 1.44 12.09 18.16
C THR A 161 1.17 11.54 16.76
N ARG A 162 2.20 11.41 15.91
CA ARG A 162 2.09 10.96 14.53
C ARG A 162 3.05 9.82 14.24
N PHE A 163 2.59 8.87 13.43
CA PHE A 163 3.42 7.81 12.88
C PHE A 163 3.51 7.97 11.36
N TYR A 164 4.72 7.91 10.79
CA TYR A 164 4.95 8.17 9.38
C TYR A 164 5.28 6.85 8.65
N PRO A 165 4.36 6.29 7.85
CA PRO A 165 4.53 4.99 7.18
C PRO A 165 5.43 5.08 5.94
N ARG A 166 6.71 5.44 6.13
CA ARG A 166 7.70 5.64 5.07
C ARG A 166 8.18 4.34 4.40
N ASN A 167 7.84 3.18 4.95
CA ASN A 167 8.25 1.86 4.45
C ASN A 167 7.28 1.27 3.40
N GLY A 168 6.40 2.08 2.82
CA GLY A 168 5.46 1.66 1.77
C GLY A 168 4.29 0.82 2.29
N SER A 169 3.69 0.02 1.40
CA SER A 169 2.56 -0.86 1.73
C SER A 169 3.00 -2.06 2.57
N ARG A 170 2.44 -2.21 3.77
CA ARG A 170 2.71 -3.29 4.74
C ARG A 170 1.89 -3.10 6.00
N ILE A 171 2.07 -4.03 6.94
CA ILE A 171 1.62 -3.89 8.32
C ILE A 171 2.62 -3.05 9.11
N TYR A 172 2.10 -2.09 9.85
CA TYR A 172 2.81 -1.26 10.81
C TYR A 172 2.32 -1.58 12.21
N ASP A 173 3.24 -1.94 13.10
CA ASP A 173 3.00 -2.18 14.51
C ASP A 173 3.44 -0.94 15.29
N MET A 174 2.53 -0.32 16.03
CA MET A 174 2.79 0.86 16.85
C MET A 174 2.42 0.60 18.30
N LYS A 175 3.07 1.34 19.19
CA LYS A 175 2.78 1.36 20.62
C LYS A 175 2.32 2.77 20.98
N ALA A 176 1.17 2.90 21.61
CA ALA A 176 0.62 4.19 22.02
C ALA A 176 0.17 4.19 23.48
N GLU A 177 0.32 5.32 24.16
CA GLU A 177 -0.09 5.53 25.54
C GLU A 177 -1.59 5.86 25.62
N LEU A 178 -2.34 5.09 26.42
CA LEU A 178 -3.70 5.45 26.83
C LEU A 178 -3.67 6.53 27.92
N PRO A 179 -4.69 7.41 27.98
CA PRO A 179 -4.83 8.33 29.11
C PRO A 179 -5.00 7.57 30.43
N ALA A 180 -4.39 8.09 31.51
CA ALA A 180 -4.37 7.43 32.82
C ALA A 180 -5.71 7.49 33.55
N ASP A 181 -6.51 8.50 33.25
CA ASP A 181 -7.83 8.79 33.81
C ASP A 181 -8.99 8.20 32.99
N LEU A 182 -8.68 7.56 31.85
CA LEU A 182 -9.71 7.01 30.96
C LEU A 182 -10.32 5.73 31.53
N ASN A 183 -11.63 5.72 31.75
CA ASN A 183 -12.40 4.54 32.16
C ASN A 183 -13.76 4.51 31.45
N CYS A 184 -14.00 3.50 30.64
CA CYS A 184 -15.20 3.41 29.80
C CYS A 184 -15.54 1.96 29.42
N ASN A 185 -16.84 1.66 29.39
CA ASN A 185 -17.33 0.33 28.99
C ASN A 185 -17.32 0.13 27.46
N ASN A 186 -17.59 1.21 26.72
CA ASN A 186 -17.63 1.26 25.26
C ASN A 186 -16.90 2.53 24.81
N CYS A 187 -15.58 2.47 24.80
CA CYS A 187 -14.71 3.49 24.25
C CYS A 187 -14.50 3.24 22.75
N VAL A 188 -14.15 4.28 22.01
CA VAL A 188 -13.86 4.15 20.57
C VAL A 188 -12.47 4.66 20.28
N VAL A 189 -11.62 3.78 19.75
CA VAL A 189 -10.32 4.14 19.17
C VAL A 189 -10.54 4.53 17.71
N GLN A 190 -10.15 5.74 17.34
CA GLN A 190 -10.12 6.20 15.96
C GLN A 190 -8.68 6.14 15.44
N TRP A 191 -8.47 5.39 14.37
CA TRP A 191 -7.32 5.58 13.48
C TRP A 191 -7.69 6.63 12.44
N LYS A 192 -6.83 7.64 12.27
CA LYS A 192 -6.92 8.63 11.20
C LYS A 192 -5.63 8.57 10.40
N TYR A 193 -5.74 8.39 9.10
CA TYR A 193 -4.62 8.44 8.17
C TYR A 193 -4.80 9.60 7.22
N VAL A 194 -3.91 10.57 7.28
CA VAL A 194 -3.83 11.66 6.30
C VAL A 194 -2.74 11.28 5.32
N ALA A 195 -3.13 11.06 4.05
CA ALA A 195 -2.21 10.82 2.96
C ALA A 195 -1.26 12.02 2.75
N GLY A 196 -0.20 11.81 1.97
CA GLY A 196 0.81 12.84 1.73
C GLY A 196 1.39 12.80 0.33
N ASN A 197 0.63 12.29 -0.65
CA ASN A 197 1.07 12.12 -2.03
C ASN A 197 0.48 13.17 -2.99
N ASN A 198 -0.50 13.98 -2.56
CA ASN A 198 -1.02 15.06 -3.39
C ASN A 198 -0.14 16.31 -3.27
N TRP A 199 0.04 17.02 -4.39
CA TRP A 199 0.67 18.34 -4.39
C TRP A 199 -0.35 19.41 -3.99
N GLY A 200 0.07 20.37 -3.16
CA GLY A 200 -0.74 21.51 -2.79
C GLY A 200 0.07 22.64 -2.16
N ILE A 201 -0.63 23.68 -1.74
CA ILE A 201 -0.01 24.86 -1.12
C ILE A 201 0.15 24.62 0.38
N CYS A 202 1.37 24.79 0.87
CA CYS A 202 1.73 24.69 2.28
C CYS A 202 1.37 25.99 3.02
N PRO A 203 1.36 26.00 4.37
CA PRO A 203 1.04 27.20 5.16
C PRO A 203 1.97 28.40 4.92
N ASP A 204 3.18 28.16 4.45
CA ASP A 204 4.17 29.19 4.10
C ASP A 204 3.94 29.79 2.69
N GLY A 205 2.91 29.33 1.98
CA GLY A 205 2.57 29.74 0.62
C GLY A 205 3.33 28.99 -0.48
N ASN A 206 4.31 28.15 -0.14
CA ASN A 206 5.05 27.36 -1.11
C ASN A 206 4.26 26.12 -1.53
N GLY A 207 4.48 25.65 -2.75
CA GLY A 207 3.85 24.44 -3.27
C GLY A 207 4.72 23.20 -3.08
N ALA A 208 4.18 22.17 -2.44
CA ALA A 208 4.90 20.91 -2.23
C ALA A 208 3.96 19.68 -2.18
N VAL A 209 4.54 18.50 -2.36
CA VAL A 209 3.86 17.21 -2.14
C VAL A 209 3.59 17.03 -0.65
N GLY A 210 2.38 16.59 -0.31
CA GLY A 210 1.89 16.42 1.06
C GLY A 210 1.29 17.69 1.67
N CYS A 211 1.24 18.79 0.93
CA CYS A 211 0.60 20.04 1.35
C CYS A 211 -0.80 20.21 0.76
N GLY A 212 -1.60 21.09 1.37
CA GLY A 212 -2.99 21.31 0.98
C GLY A 212 -3.89 20.10 1.25
N PRO A 213 -5.06 20.03 0.57
CA PRO A 213 -5.98 18.90 0.66
C PRO A 213 -5.33 17.55 0.35
N GLN A 214 -5.47 16.60 1.28
CA GLN A 214 -4.99 15.22 1.13
C GLN A 214 -6.15 14.24 1.31
N GLU A 215 -6.04 13.07 0.70
CA GLU A 215 -6.98 11.98 1.00
C GLU A 215 -6.88 11.58 2.47
N GLU A 216 -8.02 11.32 3.10
CA GLU A 216 -8.08 10.95 4.50
C GLU A 216 -8.80 9.61 4.65
N PHE A 217 -8.26 8.73 5.49
CA PHE A 217 -8.89 7.49 5.90
C PHE A 217 -9.18 7.54 7.39
N ARG A 218 -10.31 6.97 7.81
CA ARG A 218 -10.58 6.77 9.23
C ARG A 218 -11.15 5.38 9.49
N ALA A 219 -10.89 4.85 10.67
CA ALA A 219 -11.55 3.65 11.15
C ALA A 219 -11.75 3.71 12.66
N CYS A 220 -12.87 3.17 13.13
CA CYS A 220 -13.22 3.12 14.54
C CYS A 220 -13.18 1.68 15.05
N ALA A 221 -12.67 1.47 16.27
CA ALA A 221 -12.70 0.19 16.97
C ALA A 221 -13.31 0.35 18.37
N ASP A 222 -14.26 -0.49 18.73
CA ASP A 222 -14.93 -0.46 20.03
C ASP A 222 -14.12 -1.26 21.07
N VAL A 223 -13.70 -0.60 22.15
CA VAL A 223 -12.85 -1.19 23.19
C VAL A 223 -13.41 -0.88 24.58
N LYS A 224 -12.95 -1.62 25.58
CA LYS A 224 -13.20 -1.32 26.99
C LYS A 224 -11.91 -0.88 27.67
N VAL A 225 -11.98 0.11 28.54
CA VAL A 225 -10.86 0.52 29.39
C VAL A 225 -11.35 0.48 30.84
N SER A 226 -10.75 -0.36 31.69
CA SER A 226 -11.06 -0.37 33.12
C SER A 226 -9.93 -0.94 33.98
N GLU A 227 -9.84 -0.53 35.24
CA GLU A 227 -8.81 -0.99 36.19
C GLU A 227 -8.83 -2.51 36.43
N LYS A 228 -9.98 -3.15 36.24
CA LYS A 228 -10.18 -4.60 36.41
C LYS A 228 -9.69 -5.40 35.21
N ASP A 229 -9.54 -4.75 34.06
CA ASP A 229 -9.02 -5.40 32.87
C ASP A 229 -7.50 -5.45 33.01
N GLY A 230 -6.94 -6.65 33.16
CA GLY A 230 -5.48 -6.83 33.15
C GLY A 230 -4.88 -6.34 31.84
N GLN A 231 -3.60 -5.96 31.84
CA GLN A 231 -2.87 -5.62 30.62
C GLN A 231 -3.03 -6.79 29.65
N ASP A 232 -3.90 -6.65 28.64
CA ASP A 232 -4.16 -7.71 27.68
C ASP A 232 -2.93 -7.80 26.77
N ASN A 233 -1.86 -8.39 27.29
CA ASN A 233 -0.66 -8.77 26.56
C ASN A 233 -0.95 -9.91 25.58
N ARG A 234 -2.22 -10.19 25.24
CA ARG A 234 -2.57 -11.11 24.17
C ARG A 234 -1.91 -10.64 22.90
N THR A 235 -1.22 -11.58 22.26
CA THR A 235 -0.67 -11.46 20.91
C THR A 235 -1.71 -10.83 19.99
N PRO A 236 -1.30 -9.95 19.05
CA PRO A 236 -2.22 -9.39 18.05
C PRO A 236 -3.07 -10.49 17.42
N LEU A 237 -4.37 -10.21 17.21
CA LEU A 237 -5.26 -11.22 16.65
C LEU A 237 -4.76 -11.63 15.27
N ARG A 238 -4.83 -12.94 14.99
CA ARG A 238 -4.58 -13.49 13.66
C ARG A 238 -5.92 -13.63 12.92
N PRO A 239 -5.95 -13.34 11.61
CA PRO A 239 -7.15 -13.58 10.81
C PRO A 239 -7.64 -15.03 10.97
N GLY A 240 -8.96 -15.22 11.09
CA GLY A 240 -9.58 -16.54 11.24
C GLY A 240 -9.56 -17.13 12.66
N GLN A 241 -8.88 -16.53 13.63
CA GLN A 241 -9.00 -16.94 15.03
C GLN A 241 -10.30 -16.38 15.60
N LYS A 242 -11.24 -17.24 16.03
CA LYS A 242 -12.41 -16.78 16.80
C LYS A 242 -11.97 -16.38 18.21
N PRO A 243 -12.03 -15.10 18.62
CA PRO A 243 -11.81 -14.73 20.00
C PRO A 243 -12.91 -15.32 20.86
N THR A 244 -12.57 -15.82 22.04
CA THR A 244 -13.57 -16.25 23.03
C THR A 244 -14.43 -15.04 23.41
N PRO A 245 -15.74 -15.02 23.09
CA PRO A 245 -16.59 -13.90 23.43
C PRO A 245 -16.73 -13.82 24.94
N THR A 246 -16.37 -12.68 25.55
CA THR A 246 -16.58 -12.50 27.00
C THR A 246 -17.94 -11.87 27.32
N ARG A 247 -18.75 -11.49 26.33
CA ARG A 247 -20.18 -11.18 26.50
C ARG A 247 -20.88 -11.12 25.13
N ALA A 248 -22.06 -11.72 25.02
CA ALA A 248 -22.98 -11.53 23.90
C ALA A 248 -23.54 -10.09 23.94
N PRO A 249 -23.93 -9.50 22.79
CA PRO A 249 -24.71 -8.26 22.80
C PRO A 249 -25.98 -8.46 23.64
N ASP A 250 -26.34 -7.48 24.47
CA ASP A 250 -27.60 -7.50 25.23
C ASP A 250 -28.77 -7.57 24.23
N SER A 251 -29.38 -8.74 24.17
CA SER A 251 -30.61 -9.00 23.44
C SER A 251 -31.78 -8.39 24.20
N SER A 252 -32.02 -7.10 24.01
CA SER A 252 -33.29 -6.46 24.38
C SER A 252 -33.71 -5.46 23.31
N THR A 253 -33.86 -5.93 22.08
CA THR A 253 -34.76 -5.33 21.10
C THR A 253 -35.25 -6.45 20.19
N GLU A 254 -36.54 -6.76 20.27
CA GLU A 254 -37.24 -7.68 19.38
C GLU A 254 -36.97 -7.30 17.91
N PRO A 255 -36.63 -8.25 17.02
CA PRO A 255 -36.67 -8.02 15.60
C PRO A 255 -38.14 -8.04 15.16
N SER A 256 -38.66 -6.90 14.72
CA SER A 256 -39.85 -6.87 13.87
C SER A 256 -39.52 -7.61 12.59
N GLU A 257 -40.20 -8.73 12.40
CA GLU A 257 -40.31 -9.50 11.17
C GLU A 257 -40.69 -8.57 10.01
N GLY A 258 -39.88 -8.58 8.97
CA GLY A 258 -39.93 -7.65 7.85
C GLY A 258 -38.93 -8.14 6.81
N GLU A 259 -39.26 -9.28 6.23
CA GLU A 259 -38.50 -9.94 5.17
C GLU A 259 -38.74 -9.20 3.85
N GLU A 260 -37.75 -8.46 3.37
CA GLU A 260 -37.70 -7.89 2.03
C GLU A 260 -36.30 -8.08 1.41
N PRO A 261 -36.23 -8.27 0.08
CA PRO A 261 -35.29 -9.19 -0.52
C PRO A 261 -33.90 -8.61 -0.76
N ILE A 262 -32.94 -9.53 -0.80
CA ILE A 262 -31.53 -9.38 -1.15
C ILE A 262 -31.38 -8.49 -2.41
N GLU A 263 -30.94 -7.25 -2.24
CA GLU A 263 -30.45 -6.44 -3.36
C GLU A 263 -29.18 -7.11 -3.94
N GLU A 264 -29.32 -7.56 -5.18
CA GLU A 264 -28.21 -8.04 -6.01
C GLU A 264 -27.07 -7.01 -6.07
N PRO A 265 -25.80 -7.45 -6.17
CA PRO A 265 -24.69 -6.54 -6.39
C PRO A 265 -24.95 -5.67 -7.63
N PRO A 266 -24.50 -4.40 -7.65
CA PRO A 266 -24.82 -3.48 -8.72
C PRO A 266 -24.46 -4.11 -10.06
N LYS A 267 -25.49 -4.32 -10.90
CA LYS A 267 -25.34 -4.82 -12.26
C LYS A 267 -24.34 -3.93 -12.98
N GLY A 268 -23.12 -4.46 -13.16
CA GLY A 268 -22.08 -3.84 -13.95
C GLY A 268 -22.68 -3.37 -15.27
N ILE A 269 -22.28 -2.17 -15.69
CA ILE A 269 -22.96 -1.44 -16.75
C ILE A 269 -23.03 -2.32 -18.01
N LYS A 270 -24.23 -2.51 -18.57
CA LYS A 270 -24.56 -3.56 -19.58
C LYS A 270 -23.67 -3.57 -20.83
N TYR A 271 -22.93 -2.49 -21.09
CA TYR A 271 -22.00 -2.36 -22.19
C TYR A 271 -20.57 -2.86 -21.88
N MET A 272 -20.21 -3.12 -20.62
CA MET A 272 -18.84 -3.53 -20.26
C MET A 272 -18.46 -4.90 -20.85
N GLY A 273 -19.38 -5.87 -20.85
CA GLY A 273 -19.17 -7.18 -21.48
C GLY A 273 -18.91 -7.08 -22.99
N PRO A 274 -19.82 -6.45 -23.77
CA PRO A 274 -19.60 -6.18 -25.18
C PRO A 274 -18.32 -5.37 -25.47
N LEU A 275 -17.99 -4.39 -24.63
CA LEU A 275 -16.83 -3.52 -24.82
C LEU A 275 -15.51 -4.29 -24.60
N VAL A 276 -15.44 -5.14 -23.57
CA VAL A 276 -14.31 -6.06 -23.37
C VAL A 276 -14.20 -7.05 -24.54
N ALA A 277 -15.30 -7.64 -25.00
CA ALA A 277 -15.28 -8.56 -26.13
C ALA A 277 -14.82 -7.90 -27.44
N ILE A 278 -15.25 -6.67 -27.71
CA ILE A 278 -14.81 -5.89 -28.89
C ILE A 278 -13.32 -5.54 -28.79
N MET A 279 -12.85 -5.14 -27.61
CA MET A 279 -11.43 -4.85 -27.38
C MET A 279 -10.56 -6.10 -27.50
N SER A 280 -10.99 -7.23 -26.94
CA SER A 280 -10.28 -8.51 -27.11
C SER A 280 -10.25 -8.95 -28.56
N LEU A 281 -11.36 -8.83 -29.30
CA LEU A 281 -11.42 -9.16 -30.73
C LEU A 281 -10.50 -8.24 -31.55
N PHE A 282 -10.47 -6.95 -31.25
CA PHE A 282 -9.60 -5.99 -31.91
C PHE A 282 -8.12 -6.34 -31.70
N LEU A 283 -7.72 -6.67 -30.47
CA LEU A 283 -6.33 -7.07 -30.17
C LEU A 283 -5.94 -8.37 -30.90
N VAL A 284 -6.85 -9.35 -30.96
CA VAL A 284 -6.63 -10.60 -31.71
C VAL A 284 -6.47 -10.31 -33.21
N LEU A 285 -7.31 -9.46 -33.80
CA LEU A 285 -7.20 -9.06 -35.20
C LEU A 285 -5.91 -8.29 -35.48
N CYS A 286 -5.47 -7.42 -34.58
CA CYS A 286 -4.17 -6.75 -34.67
C CYS A 286 -3.01 -7.76 -34.63
N GLY A 287 -3.09 -8.78 -33.78
CA GLY A 287 -2.11 -9.87 -33.72
C GLY A 287 -2.03 -10.66 -35.04
N PHE A 288 -3.18 -11.05 -35.59
CA PHE A 288 -3.24 -11.73 -36.89
C PHE A 288 -2.74 -10.85 -38.04
N ALA A 289 -3.07 -9.56 -38.04
CA ALA A 289 -2.56 -8.61 -39.03
C ALA A 289 -1.04 -8.46 -38.94
N ALA A 290 -0.48 -8.42 -37.73
CA ALA A 290 0.97 -8.37 -37.52
C ALA A 290 1.66 -9.65 -38.02
N LEU A 291 1.08 -10.83 -37.75
CA LEU A 291 1.58 -12.11 -38.26
C LEU A 291 1.48 -12.20 -39.78
N TYR A 292 0.36 -11.75 -40.36
CA TYR A 292 0.16 -11.69 -41.81
C TYR A 292 1.21 -10.78 -42.47
N ILE A 293 1.43 -9.58 -41.93
CA ILE A 293 2.46 -8.66 -42.42
C ILE A 293 3.86 -9.27 -42.25
N TYR A 294 4.13 -9.93 -41.13
CA TYR A 294 5.42 -10.58 -40.89
C TYR A 294 5.68 -11.72 -41.89
N HIS A 295 4.68 -12.55 -42.22
CA HIS A 295 4.87 -13.70 -43.09
C HIS A 295 4.82 -13.35 -44.58
N TYR A 296 3.92 -12.43 -44.98
CA TYR A 296 3.71 -12.06 -46.39
C TYR A 296 4.55 -10.85 -46.83
N HIS A 297 4.86 -9.92 -45.93
CA HIS A 297 5.76 -8.78 -46.19
C HIS A 297 7.13 -8.91 -45.51
N GLY A 298 7.41 -10.00 -44.78
CA GLY A 298 8.68 -10.26 -44.09
C GLY A 298 9.92 -10.20 -44.98
N GLY A 299 9.81 -10.59 -46.25
CA GLY A 299 10.92 -10.46 -47.21
C GLY A 299 11.37 -9.00 -47.42
N ARG A 300 10.41 -8.06 -47.45
CA ARG A 300 10.67 -6.62 -47.57
C ARG A 300 11.19 -6.01 -46.27
N ILE A 301 10.72 -6.51 -45.12
CA ILE A 301 11.19 -6.08 -43.79
C ILE A 301 12.64 -6.54 -43.55
N LYS A 302 12.97 -7.78 -43.92
CA LYS A 302 14.35 -8.31 -43.87
C LYS A 302 15.29 -7.57 -44.86
N ALA A 303 14.78 -7.04 -45.97
CA ALA A 303 15.55 -6.20 -46.89
C ALA A 303 15.77 -4.78 -46.33
N LEU A 304 14.76 -4.20 -45.68
CA LEU A 304 14.85 -2.88 -45.04
C LEU A 304 15.83 -2.90 -43.84
N MET A 305 15.80 -3.94 -43.01
CA MET A 305 16.75 -4.09 -41.89
C MET A 305 18.20 -4.26 -42.38
N ARG A 306 18.42 -4.98 -43.49
CA ARG A 306 19.74 -5.11 -44.11
C ARG A 306 20.24 -3.78 -44.69
N TRP A 307 19.36 -3.02 -45.36
CA TRP A 307 19.68 -1.69 -45.89
C TRP A 307 20.02 -0.66 -44.80
N ASN A 308 19.32 -0.68 -43.66
CA ASN A 308 19.65 0.17 -42.53
C ASN A 308 21.00 -0.22 -41.89
N ARG A 309 21.35 -1.51 -41.86
CA ARG A 309 22.64 -1.99 -41.36
C ARG A 309 23.82 -1.55 -42.24
N GLU A 310 23.63 -1.53 -43.57
CA GLU A 310 24.63 -1.05 -44.54
C GLU A 310 24.83 0.48 -44.50
N LYS A 311 23.79 1.26 -44.21
CA LYS A 311 23.91 2.72 -44.00
C LYS A 311 24.73 3.06 -42.77
N THR A 312 24.57 2.31 -41.68
CA THR A 312 25.35 2.51 -40.45
C THR A 312 26.84 2.20 -40.66
N GLN A 313 27.18 1.24 -41.53
CA GLN A 313 28.59 0.97 -41.90
C GLN A 313 29.19 2.02 -42.84
N LYS A 314 28.43 2.54 -43.82
CA LYS A 314 28.93 3.59 -44.74
C LYS A 314 29.06 4.98 -44.08
N GLY A 315 28.28 5.27 -43.03
CA GLY A 315 28.41 6.51 -42.24
C GLY A 315 29.69 6.57 -41.39
N GLY A 316 30.30 5.42 -41.07
CA GLY A 316 31.54 5.35 -40.29
C GLY A 316 32.80 5.71 -41.10
N HIS A 317 32.87 5.34 -42.38
CA HIS A 317 34.04 5.61 -43.22
C HIS A 317 34.15 7.05 -43.75
N ALA A 318 33.07 7.82 -43.76
CA ALA A 318 33.11 9.23 -44.16
C ALA A 318 33.70 10.17 -43.09
N ALA A 319 33.72 9.74 -41.82
CA ALA A 319 34.22 10.53 -40.70
C ALA A 319 35.75 10.46 -40.54
N GLU A 320 36.42 9.42 -41.05
CA GLU A 320 37.89 9.26 -40.95
C GLU A 320 38.67 10.08 -41.98
N THR A 321 38.08 10.43 -43.12
CA THR A 321 38.81 11.15 -44.20
C THR A 321 38.93 12.66 -43.94
N ILE A 322 38.10 13.24 -43.07
CA ILE A 322 38.08 14.70 -42.82
C ILE A 322 39.11 15.12 -41.74
N ALA A 323 39.65 14.19 -40.94
CA ALA A 323 40.53 14.52 -39.82
C ALA A 323 42.02 14.79 -40.18
N ASN A 324 42.44 14.58 -41.43
CA ASN A 324 43.87 14.62 -41.82
C ASN A 324 44.32 15.84 -42.63
N LEU A 325 43.54 16.93 -42.70
CA LEU A 325 43.89 18.09 -43.56
C LEU A 325 43.92 19.46 -42.86
N ALA A 326 44.21 19.54 -41.56
CA ALA A 326 44.40 20.82 -40.89
C ALA A 326 45.53 20.78 -39.85
N THR A 327 46.75 21.09 -40.29
CA THR A 327 47.89 21.33 -39.39
C THR A 327 48.66 22.58 -39.83
N ALA A 328 48.98 23.44 -38.84
CA ALA A 328 49.95 24.56 -38.79
C ALA A 328 49.37 26.01 -38.80
N PRO A 329 50.07 27.03 -38.22
CA PRO A 329 50.44 27.18 -36.79
C PRO A 329 50.26 28.61 -36.19
N SER A 330 49.94 28.72 -34.87
CA SER A 330 50.31 29.72 -33.80
C SER A 330 50.23 31.27 -34.05
N PRO A 331 50.32 32.21 -33.05
CA PRO A 331 50.75 32.12 -31.63
C PRO A 331 49.97 32.96 -30.57
N TYR A 332 50.48 32.93 -29.31
CA TYR A 332 50.07 33.55 -28.02
C TYR A 332 49.22 32.63 -27.13
N GLY A 333 49.68 32.04 -26.00
CA GLY A 333 50.70 32.41 -25.01
C GLY A 333 50.00 33.05 -23.80
N ASP A 334 49.38 32.27 -22.89
CA ASP A 334 49.90 31.56 -21.69
C ASP A 334 49.41 32.27 -20.41
N VAL A 335 48.88 31.48 -19.46
CA VAL A 335 49.21 31.43 -18.00
C VAL A 335 48.19 30.50 -17.27
N GLU A 336 48.69 29.32 -16.90
CA GLU A 336 48.54 28.48 -15.67
C GLU A 336 47.30 28.62 -14.73
N ALA A 337 46.82 27.61 -14.00
CA ALA A 337 47.07 26.16 -13.90
C ALA A 337 46.03 25.51 -12.94
N ASN A 338 45.87 24.18 -13.10
CA ASN A 338 45.51 23.15 -12.09
C ASN A 338 44.04 22.92 -11.66
N ALA A 339 43.41 21.93 -12.30
CA ALA A 339 42.49 20.99 -11.64
C ALA A 339 42.85 19.52 -12.04
N PRO A 340 42.77 18.53 -11.13
CA PRO A 340 43.35 17.20 -11.33
C PRO A 340 42.51 16.28 -12.21
N VAL A 341 43.20 15.42 -12.98
CA VAL A 341 42.61 14.37 -13.84
C VAL A 341 42.14 13.18 -13.01
N PRO A 342 40.89 12.69 -13.16
CA PRO A 342 40.44 11.45 -12.52
C PRO A 342 40.96 10.19 -13.27
N PRO A 343 41.25 9.08 -12.56
CA PRO A 343 41.79 7.87 -13.17
C PRO A 343 40.73 7.10 -13.99
N PRO A 344 41.16 6.25 -14.95
CA PRO A 344 40.26 5.56 -15.85
C PRO A 344 39.45 4.46 -15.12
N ARG A 345 38.13 4.53 -15.30
CA ARG A 345 37.13 3.57 -14.78
C ARG A 345 37.22 2.23 -15.52
N MET A 346 37.62 1.15 -14.84
CA MET A 346 37.53 -0.20 -15.40
C MET A 346 36.06 -0.63 -15.58
N LYS A 347 35.77 -1.28 -16.71
CA LYS A 347 34.46 -1.85 -17.05
C LYS A 347 34.14 -3.05 -16.14
N ARG A 348 32.94 -3.03 -15.53
CA ARG A 348 32.39 -4.12 -14.71
C ARG A 348 31.92 -5.27 -15.61
N ILE A 349 32.52 -6.46 -15.46
CA ILE A 349 32.06 -7.71 -16.08
C ILE A 349 30.83 -8.19 -15.30
N SER A 350 29.65 -8.16 -15.90
CA SER A 350 28.37 -8.49 -15.24
C SER A 350 27.68 -9.74 -15.80
N SER A 351 28.42 -10.66 -16.43
CA SER A 351 27.81 -11.83 -17.10
C SER A 351 28.35 -13.19 -16.65
N GLN A 352 29.15 -13.29 -15.59
CA GLN A 352 29.66 -14.58 -15.09
C GLN A 352 29.20 -14.97 -13.68
N ILE A 353 28.40 -14.15 -12.99
CA ILE A 353 27.91 -14.46 -11.63
C ILE A 353 26.53 -15.16 -11.63
N ARG A 354 25.82 -15.20 -12.77
CA ARG A 354 24.48 -15.84 -12.81
C ARG A 354 24.50 -17.36 -12.98
N ASP A 355 25.63 -17.95 -13.33
CA ASP A 355 25.70 -19.40 -13.60
C ASP A 355 26.31 -20.22 -12.45
N ILE A 356 26.72 -19.58 -11.34
CA ILE A 356 27.26 -20.29 -10.16
C ILE A 356 26.18 -20.51 -9.08
N ASP A 357 25.20 -19.63 -8.93
CA ASP A 357 24.13 -19.77 -7.92
C ASP A 357 23.02 -20.76 -8.30
N ALA A 358 22.95 -21.18 -9.57
CA ALA A 358 21.95 -22.13 -10.05
C ALA A 358 22.35 -23.61 -9.88
N GLN A 359 23.57 -23.89 -9.40
CA GLN A 359 24.08 -25.26 -9.21
C GLN A 359 24.16 -25.72 -7.75
N GLU A 360 23.91 -24.86 -6.75
CA GLU A 360 23.94 -25.24 -5.33
C GLU A 360 22.56 -25.55 -4.70
N SER A 361 21.46 -25.41 -5.46
CA SER A 361 20.11 -25.64 -4.94
C SER A 361 19.43 -26.94 -5.42
N SER A 362 20.18 -27.85 -6.06
CA SER A 362 19.64 -29.13 -6.57
C SER A 362 20.18 -30.39 -5.89
N VAL A 363 20.96 -30.27 -4.82
CA VAL A 363 21.33 -31.42 -3.97
C VAL A 363 20.81 -31.18 -2.56
N LEU A 364 19.60 -31.66 -2.27
CA LEU A 364 19.17 -32.25 -0.98
C LEU A 364 17.65 -32.49 -1.00
N SER A 365 17.24 -33.58 -1.65
CA SER A 365 16.03 -34.31 -1.28
C SER A 365 16.21 -35.80 -1.60
N GLY A 366 15.98 -36.66 -0.60
CA GLY A 366 16.02 -38.13 -0.68
C GLY A 366 16.92 -38.77 0.38
N SER A 367 16.48 -38.94 1.62
CA SER A 367 15.75 -40.10 2.18
C SER A 367 16.63 -41.21 2.79
N THR A 368 16.54 -41.31 4.13
CA THR A 368 16.54 -42.51 5.00
C THR A 368 17.70 -43.53 4.95
N LYS A 369 18.42 -43.66 6.09
CA LYS A 369 18.55 -44.95 6.80
C LYS A 369 19.11 -44.79 8.23
N HIS A 370 18.51 -45.60 9.12
CA HIS A 370 18.88 -45.88 10.52
C HIS A 370 20.37 -46.21 10.74
N GLN A 371 20.94 -45.71 11.84
CA GLN A 371 21.76 -46.50 12.77
C GLN A 371 21.99 -45.74 14.09
N SER A 372 21.66 -46.39 15.21
CA SER A 372 22.00 -46.00 16.59
C SER A 372 23.53 -45.89 16.76
N PRO A 373 24.06 -45.15 17.75
CA PRO A 373 24.30 -45.82 19.05
C PRO A 373 24.41 -44.91 20.31
N LEU A 374 24.45 -45.60 21.46
CA LEU A 374 25.16 -45.31 22.71
C LEU A 374 24.49 -44.45 23.81
N ASP A 375 24.11 -45.19 24.85
CA ASP A 375 23.85 -44.79 26.22
C ASP A 375 24.93 -43.89 26.82
N ILE A 376 24.52 -42.78 27.42
CA ILE A 376 25.29 -42.11 28.47
C ILE A 376 24.38 -41.96 29.69
N GLN A 377 24.60 -42.84 30.67
CA GLN A 377 24.04 -42.72 32.01
C GLN A 377 24.62 -41.49 32.70
N VAL A 378 23.76 -40.56 33.15
CA VAL A 378 24.11 -39.57 34.17
C VAL A 378 23.49 -40.02 35.48
N SER A 379 24.36 -40.56 36.35
CA SER A 379 24.01 -41.03 37.69
C SER A 379 23.90 -39.83 38.64
N ARG A 380 22.72 -39.65 39.25
CA ARG A 380 22.52 -38.79 40.43
C ARG A 380 22.96 -39.57 41.68
N LYS A 381 23.92 -39.03 42.42
CA LYS A 381 24.16 -39.39 43.83
C LYS A 381 23.53 -38.32 44.74
N PRO A 382 22.76 -38.69 45.77
CA PRO A 382 22.54 -37.87 46.94
C PRO A 382 23.55 -38.26 48.04
N SER A 383 24.16 -37.29 48.70
CA SER A 383 24.81 -37.49 50.00
C SER A 383 24.18 -36.53 51.00
N GLY A 384 23.45 -37.09 51.94
CA GLY A 384 23.20 -36.45 53.22
C GLY A 384 24.18 -36.95 54.29
N THR A 385 24.07 -36.28 55.44
CA THR A 385 24.67 -36.46 56.78
C THR A 385 26.11 -36.01 56.96
N ASP A 386 26.29 -34.87 57.63
CA ASP A 386 26.46 -34.83 59.09
C ASP A 386 25.47 -33.83 59.72
#